data_AF-N6U5G4-F1
#
_entry.id   AF-N6U5G4-F1
#
_cell.length_a   1.000
_cell.length_b   1.000
_cell.length_c   1.000
_cell.angle_alpha   90.00
_cell.angle_beta   90.00
_cell.angle_gamma   90.00
#
_symmetry.space_group_name_H-M   'P 1'
#
loop_
_entity.id
_entity.type
_entity.pdbx_description
1 polymer ?
#
loop_
_entity_poly.entity_id
_entity_poly.type
_entity_poly.pdbx_seq_one_letter_code
_entity_poly.pdbx_strand_id
1 'polypeptide(L)'
;MIPGKRDVTYINHQYVIEYLITVPYDDSIEELAHIIIIKNNLPLYVEKELKKDIKKFIEYKTAEYYEDTSTDVVQKAKDQQPDIDGIIKQWEKIMREELIEFGEKRCASDEELFATAYHKLVHSPALETMLQYEHMYSKTIRQKTEKRNMMIKKLSDRQSEEMNKAVNRLEQDMTESKINELVSRHYETHSLLQGKLSSEIDTMKEAQRREYREWIMEMLEENQANSSLPTPSSPLNPAYAENFKSRECNSRSQINLPILEESFTIHLGSQLKQMHNIRILSASVMELCAIEDNEQMSEPTPQFLQTALGLYSDDLTGLVLMTDNKIGSRLSQGFQEVCQRTTEFHFPHIEEQLDRISDVANKYLKNPQPQTSRNANSELLERGDFYLTSHSNLAQVHVIFHIVTDDSLKGSDINSRHPVVLGLRHILKTACANDITSLTIPLLLQYEMTEDMTINWCEKRAELVFKCVKGFMIEMASWGGSELKNLQFMLPEGISSGVFTSMTEMLPRIFK
;
A
#
# COMPACT_ATOMS: atom_id res chain seq x y z
N MET A 1 14.01 -24.01 29.19
CA MET A 1 14.87 -25.15 28.80
C MET A 1 13.98 -26.09 28.02
N ILE A 2 14.34 -26.51 26.79
CA ILE A 2 13.90 -27.84 26.35
C ILE A 2 14.57 -28.77 27.36
N PRO A 3 13.83 -29.36 28.30
CA PRO A 3 14.51 -30.13 29.31
C PRO A 3 15.07 -31.33 28.53
N GLY A 4 16.39 -31.51 28.61
CA GLY A 4 17.06 -32.58 27.88
C GLY A 4 16.41 -33.89 28.25
N LYS A 5 16.11 -34.71 27.23
CA LYS A 5 15.69 -36.09 27.40
C LYS A 5 16.74 -36.79 28.30
N ARG A 6 16.31 -37.33 29.45
CA ARG A 6 17.20 -38.02 30.41
C ARG A 6 17.09 -39.51 30.20
N ASP A 7 18.22 -40.17 30.01
CA ASP A 7 18.27 -41.62 29.95
C ASP A 7 18.26 -42.20 31.36
N VAL A 8 17.27 -43.05 31.64
CA VAL A 8 17.07 -43.71 32.92
C VAL A 8 17.07 -45.22 32.70
N THR A 9 17.88 -45.94 33.47
CA THR A 9 17.90 -47.40 33.42
C THR A 9 16.68 -47.97 34.15
N TYR A 10 15.81 -48.66 33.41
CA TYR A 10 14.79 -49.52 33.97
C TYR A 10 15.41 -50.84 34.40
N ILE A 11 15.24 -51.20 35.68
CA ILE A 11 15.73 -52.45 36.25
C ILE A 11 14.56 -53.26 36.81
N ASN A 12 14.29 -54.40 36.20
CA ASN A 12 13.33 -55.36 36.74
C ASN A 12 14.05 -56.51 37.45
N HIS A 13 13.96 -56.54 38.78
CA HIS A 13 14.66 -57.52 39.62
C HIS A 13 14.05 -58.94 39.53
N GLN A 14 12.79 -59.07 39.10
CA GLN A 14 12.14 -60.38 38.94
C GLN A 14 12.62 -61.12 37.69
N TYR A 15 13.03 -60.37 36.66
CA TYR A 15 13.40 -60.90 35.35
C TYR A 15 14.83 -60.54 34.92
N VAL A 16 15.60 -59.85 35.79
CA VAL A 16 16.99 -59.39 35.56
C VAL A 16 17.12 -58.64 34.23
N ILE A 17 16.23 -57.67 34.02
CA ILE A 17 16.21 -56.83 32.82
C ILE A 17 16.85 -55.49 33.14
N GLU A 18 17.80 -55.06 32.31
CA GLU A 18 18.31 -53.69 32.30
C GLU A 18 18.04 -53.08 30.93
N TYR A 19 17.28 -51.98 30.89
CA TYR A 19 16.96 -51.28 29.64
C TYR A 19 17.04 -49.77 29.80
N LEU A 20 17.68 -49.09 28.86
CA LEU A 20 17.79 -47.63 28.86
C LEU A 20 16.51 -47.02 28.29
N ILE A 21 15.80 -46.21 29.09
CA ILE A 21 14.58 -45.52 28.68
C ILE A 21 14.82 -44.02 28.77
N THR A 22 14.52 -43.32 27.68
CA THR A 22 14.62 -41.87 27.62
C THR A 22 13.33 -41.22 28.14
N VAL A 23 13.45 -40.31 29.11
CA VAL A 23 12.34 -39.63 29.81
C VAL A 23 12.37 -38.12 29.49
N PRO A 24 11.23 -37.47 29.16
CA PRO A 24 9.89 -38.03 29.04
C PRO A 24 9.77 -38.96 27.83
N TYR A 25 8.99 -40.04 28.01
CA TYR A 25 8.78 -41.06 26.99
C TYR A 25 7.48 -40.78 26.24
N ASP A 26 7.60 -40.42 24.96
CA ASP A 26 6.47 -39.97 24.12
C ASP A 26 5.89 -41.09 23.23
N ASP A 27 6.57 -42.23 23.15
CA ASP A 27 6.22 -43.35 22.28
C ASP A 27 5.30 -44.40 22.96
N SER A 28 4.88 -45.41 22.19
CA SER A 28 3.98 -46.47 22.69
C SER A 28 4.66 -47.40 23.71
N ILE A 29 4.14 -47.42 24.93
CA ILE A 29 4.57 -48.32 26.02
C ILE A 29 4.41 -49.80 25.61
N GLU A 30 3.44 -50.10 24.74
CA GLU A 30 3.20 -51.46 24.26
C GLU A 30 4.33 -51.97 23.36
N GLU A 31 4.84 -51.10 22.49
CA GLU A 31 5.96 -51.42 21.60
C GLU A 31 7.26 -51.57 22.40
N LEU A 32 7.48 -50.69 23.37
CA LEU A 32 8.64 -50.78 24.27
C LEU A 32 8.67 -52.11 25.04
N ALA A 33 7.53 -52.50 25.62
CA ALA A 33 7.43 -53.76 26.34
C ALA A 33 7.70 -54.95 25.41
N HIS A 34 7.20 -54.91 24.17
CA HIS A 34 7.43 -55.95 23.18
C HIS A 34 8.91 -56.03 22.75
N ILE A 35 9.58 -54.89 22.57
CA ILE A 35 11.02 -54.82 22.26
C ILE A 35 11.84 -55.43 23.40
N ILE A 36 11.49 -55.13 24.66
CA ILE A 36 12.18 -55.67 25.84
C ILE A 36 11.99 -57.18 25.96
N ILE A 37 10.80 -57.70 25.65
CA ILE A 37 10.50 -59.15 25.65
C ILE A 37 11.33 -59.88 24.60
N ILE A 38 11.37 -59.36 23.37
CA ILE A 38 12.14 -59.95 22.27
C ILE A 38 13.63 -59.94 22.60
N LYS A 39 14.18 -58.80 23.05
CA LYS A 39 15.62 -58.65 23.30
C LYS A 39 16.13 -59.56 24.42
N ASN A 40 15.29 -59.86 25.42
CA ASN A 40 15.67 -60.66 26.58
C ASN A 40 15.15 -62.10 26.55
N ASN A 41 14.57 -62.56 25.42
CA ASN A 41 13.98 -63.90 25.26
C ASN A 41 12.99 -64.28 26.38
N LEU A 42 12.13 -63.34 26.79
CA LEU A 42 11.20 -63.55 27.88
C LEU A 42 9.94 -64.32 27.43
N PRO A 43 9.37 -65.20 28.26
CA PRO A 43 8.13 -65.88 27.93
C PRO A 43 6.92 -64.93 27.77
N LEU A 44 6.07 -65.20 26.78
CA LEU A 44 4.89 -64.39 26.43
C LEU A 44 3.90 -64.15 27.58
N TYR A 45 3.85 -65.02 28.59
CA TYR A 45 2.96 -64.82 29.74
C TYR A 45 3.38 -63.65 30.65
N VAL A 46 4.64 -63.19 30.56
CA VAL A 46 5.21 -62.09 31.35
C VAL A 46 4.77 -60.71 30.83
N GLU A 47 4.27 -60.65 29.59
CA GLU A 47 3.97 -59.40 28.88
C GLU A 47 3.03 -58.47 29.66
N LYS A 48 1.98 -59.02 30.27
CA LYS A 48 0.99 -58.21 31.01
C LYS A 48 1.55 -57.60 32.29
N GLU A 49 2.41 -58.34 32.99
CA GLU A 49 3.04 -57.86 34.22
C GLU A 49 4.11 -56.82 33.90
N LEU A 50 4.94 -57.09 32.88
CA LEU A 50 5.99 -56.20 32.42
C LEU A 50 5.44 -54.88 31.89
N LYS A 51 4.37 -54.90 31.09
CA LYS A 51 3.69 -53.67 30.62
C LYS A 51 3.22 -52.80 31.78
N LYS A 52 2.64 -53.41 32.81
CA LYS A 52 2.15 -52.68 33.99
C LYS A 52 3.30 -52.07 34.79
N ASP A 53 4.41 -52.79 34.90
CA ASP A 53 5.59 -52.33 35.64
C ASP A 53 6.34 -51.22 34.89
N ILE A 54 6.58 -51.39 33.59
CA ILE A 54 7.17 -50.36 32.73
C ILE A 54 6.31 -49.10 32.73
N LYS A 55 4.98 -49.24 32.60
CA LYS A 55 4.06 -48.10 32.65
C LYS A 55 4.20 -47.31 33.95
N LYS A 56 4.17 -47.99 35.09
CA LYS A 56 4.36 -47.35 36.41
C LYS A 56 5.72 -46.69 36.54
N PHE A 57 6.77 -47.33 36.03
CA PHE A 57 8.12 -46.79 36.06
C PHE A 57 8.24 -45.52 35.22
N ILE A 58 7.71 -45.53 34.00
CA ILE A 58 7.70 -44.36 33.11
C ILE A 58 6.86 -43.24 33.73
N GLU A 59 5.66 -43.54 34.24
CA GLU A 59 4.81 -42.52 34.90
C GLU A 59 5.53 -41.89 36.10
N TYR A 60 6.16 -42.70 36.96
CA TYR A 60 6.92 -42.23 38.11
C TYR A 60 8.12 -41.37 37.69
N LYS A 61 8.93 -41.84 36.73
CA LYS A 61 10.14 -41.12 36.29
C LYS A 61 9.84 -39.87 35.49
N THR A 62 8.78 -39.88 34.70
CA THR A 62 8.27 -38.68 34.02
C THR A 62 7.75 -37.66 35.03
N ALA A 63 7.02 -38.07 36.06
CA ALA A 63 6.56 -37.16 37.12
C ALA A 63 7.75 -36.54 37.90
N GLU A 64 8.71 -37.38 38.33
CA GLU A 64 9.94 -36.95 39.02
C GLU A 64 10.72 -35.95 38.17
N TYR A 65 10.83 -36.19 36.86
CA TYR A 65 11.48 -35.28 35.93
C TYR A 65 10.83 -33.90 35.84
N TYR A 66 9.50 -33.85 35.76
CA TYR A 66 8.77 -32.59 35.71
C TYR A 66 8.81 -31.86 37.05
N GLU A 67 8.81 -32.58 38.17
CA GLU A 67 8.93 -32.00 39.51
C GLU A 67 10.33 -31.40 39.73
N ASP A 68 11.40 -32.11 39.36
CA ASP A 68 12.78 -31.61 39.36
C ASP A 68 12.92 -30.34 38.51
N THR A 69 12.41 -30.39 37.28
CA THR A 69 12.51 -29.27 36.33
C THR A 69 11.72 -28.06 36.83
N SER A 70 10.52 -28.29 37.38
CA SER A 70 9.70 -27.23 37.96
C SER A 70 10.37 -26.62 39.19
N THR A 71 10.98 -27.44 40.05
CA THR A 71 11.69 -26.98 41.25
C THR A 71 12.93 -26.15 40.88
N ASP A 72 13.71 -26.60 39.89
CA ASP A 72 14.87 -25.86 39.36
C ASP A 72 14.48 -24.51 38.75
N VAL A 73 13.38 -24.47 37.99
CA VAL A 73 12.85 -23.22 37.41
C VAL A 73 12.36 -22.26 38.51
N VAL A 74 11.64 -22.77 39.52
CA VAL A 74 11.15 -21.96 40.65
C VAL A 74 12.32 -21.43 41.49
N GLN A 75 13.38 -22.21 41.65
CA GLN A 75 14.58 -21.80 42.39
C GLN A 75 15.34 -20.70 41.62
N LYS A 76 15.53 -20.87 40.32
CA LYS A 76 16.13 -19.84 39.43
C LYS A 76 15.31 -18.55 39.36
N ALA A 77 13.98 -18.66 39.45
CA ALA A 77 13.10 -17.49 39.52
C ALA A 77 13.21 -16.75 40.87
N LYS A 78 13.42 -17.47 41.99
CA LYS A 78 13.67 -16.87 43.32
C LYS A 78 15.01 -16.15 43.38
N ASP A 79 16.02 -16.62 42.66
CA ASP A 79 17.38 -16.06 42.63
C ASP A 79 17.56 -14.87 41.66
N GLN A 80 16.46 -14.29 41.15
CA GLN A 80 16.42 -13.08 40.31
C GLN A 80 17.23 -13.10 39.00
N GLN A 81 17.43 -14.25 38.36
CA GLN A 81 17.84 -14.30 36.93
C GLN A 81 17.05 -15.35 36.14
N PRO A 82 15.76 -15.11 35.85
CA PRO A 82 15.12 -15.80 34.74
C PRO A 82 15.76 -15.34 33.43
N ASP A 83 16.34 -16.27 32.68
CA ASP A 83 16.82 -16.04 31.31
C ASP A 83 15.63 -15.86 30.35
N ILE A 84 15.02 -14.68 30.40
CA ILE A 84 13.87 -14.31 29.57
C ILE A 84 14.23 -14.42 28.08
N ASP A 85 15.45 -14.04 27.71
CA ASP A 85 15.92 -14.06 26.31
C ASP A 85 16.07 -15.50 25.78
N GLY A 86 16.59 -16.41 26.60
CA GLY A 86 16.65 -17.84 26.27
C GLY A 86 15.28 -18.51 26.20
N ILE A 87 14.32 -18.08 27.03
CA ILE A 87 12.93 -18.54 26.94
C ILE A 87 12.30 -18.05 25.64
N ILE A 88 12.43 -16.77 25.30
CA ILE A 88 11.90 -16.21 24.04
C ILE A 88 12.47 -16.97 22.83
N LYS A 89 13.78 -17.17 22.77
CA LYS A 89 14.43 -17.94 21.68
C LYS A 89 13.92 -19.37 21.57
N GLN A 90 13.60 -20.02 22.70
CA GLN A 90 13.04 -21.37 22.71
C GLN A 90 11.59 -21.39 22.22
N TRP A 91 10.77 -20.43 22.66
CA TRP A 91 9.40 -20.26 22.18
C TRP A 91 9.38 -19.96 20.69
N GLU A 92 10.23 -19.06 20.21
CA GLU A 92 10.39 -18.78 18.77
C GLU A 92 10.76 -20.03 17.97
N LYS A 93 11.66 -20.87 18.52
CA LYS A 93 12.05 -22.12 17.87
C LYS A 93 10.88 -23.10 17.80
N ILE A 94 10.22 -23.38 18.92
CA ILE A 94 9.09 -24.32 18.99
C ILE A 94 7.95 -23.84 18.10
N MET A 95 7.60 -22.56 18.18
CA MET A 95 6.54 -21.95 17.37
C MET A 95 6.88 -22.04 15.88
N ARG A 96 8.15 -21.85 15.49
CA ARG A 96 8.59 -22.02 14.11
C ARG A 96 8.47 -23.46 13.64
N GLU A 97 8.91 -24.42 14.45
CA GLU A 97 8.81 -25.86 14.14
C GLU A 97 7.33 -26.29 14.00
N GLU A 98 6.47 -25.86 14.92
CA GLU A 98 5.03 -26.12 14.89
C GLU A 98 4.34 -25.46 13.68
N LEU A 99 4.71 -24.22 13.33
CA LEU A 99 4.19 -23.53 12.15
C LEU A 99 4.62 -24.24 10.85
N ILE A 100 5.82 -24.80 10.79
CA ILE A 100 6.30 -25.55 9.62
C ILE A 100 5.57 -26.90 9.49
N GLU A 101 5.32 -27.57 10.62
CA GLU A 101 4.73 -28.91 10.64
C GLU A 101 3.20 -28.90 10.48
N PHE A 102 2.51 -27.94 11.14
CA PHE A 102 1.04 -27.87 11.22
C PHE A 102 0.44 -26.61 10.60
N GLY A 103 1.25 -25.63 10.20
CA GLY A 103 0.74 -24.43 9.53
C GLY A 103 0.11 -24.76 8.19
N GLU A 104 -0.94 -24.01 7.82
CA GLU A 104 -1.48 -24.07 6.46
C GLU A 104 -0.34 -23.78 5.47
N LYS A 105 0.00 -24.77 4.64
CA LYS A 105 0.88 -24.57 3.49
C LYS A 105 0.16 -23.73 2.44
N ARG A 106 0.02 -22.43 2.71
CA ARG A 106 -0.34 -21.46 1.67
C ARG A 106 0.87 -21.33 0.77
N CYS A 107 0.79 -21.91 -0.43
CA CYS A 107 1.70 -21.53 -1.49
C CYS A 107 1.54 -20.01 -1.70
N ALA A 108 2.65 -19.30 -1.86
CA ALA A 108 2.61 -17.89 -2.21
C ALA A 108 1.74 -17.70 -3.46
N SER A 109 0.86 -16.70 -3.42
CA SER A 109 0.02 -16.37 -4.56
C SER A 109 0.87 -15.88 -5.75
N ASP A 110 0.32 -15.94 -6.97
CA ASP A 110 0.99 -15.36 -8.16
C ASP A 110 1.38 -13.89 -7.93
N GLU A 111 0.51 -13.13 -7.25
CA GLU A 111 0.77 -11.71 -6.93
C GLU A 111 1.95 -11.54 -5.98
N GLU A 112 2.06 -12.36 -4.93
CA GLU A 112 3.18 -12.31 -3.98
C GLU A 112 4.50 -12.77 -4.62
N LEU A 113 4.44 -13.78 -5.50
CA LEU A 113 5.60 -14.24 -6.26
C LEU A 113 6.11 -13.16 -7.21
N PHE A 114 5.22 -12.55 -7.98
CA PHE A 114 5.56 -11.44 -8.87
C PHE A 114 6.10 -10.22 -8.10
N ALA A 115 5.47 -9.84 -6.99
CA ALA A 115 5.94 -8.74 -6.15
C ALA A 115 7.37 -8.98 -5.63
N THR A 116 7.64 -10.21 -5.17
CA THR A 116 8.96 -10.62 -4.72
C THR A 116 9.99 -10.62 -5.85
N ALA A 117 9.60 -11.07 -7.05
CA ALA A 117 10.46 -11.07 -8.23
C ALA A 117 10.83 -9.65 -8.65
N TYR A 118 9.83 -8.76 -8.76
CA TYR A 118 10.02 -7.37 -9.12
C TYR A 118 10.93 -6.64 -8.14
N HIS A 119 10.65 -6.74 -6.83
CA HIS A 119 11.43 -6.08 -5.80
C HIS A 119 12.93 -6.47 -5.85
N LYS A 120 13.22 -7.77 -6.08
CA LYS A 120 14.59 -8.25 -6.26
C LYS A 120 15.27 -7.66 -7.50
N LEU A 121 14.55 -7.59 -8.62
CA LEU A 121 15.10 -7.12 -9.90
C LEU A 121 15.28 -5.61 -9.95
N VAL A 122 14.40 -4.83 -9.30
CA VAL A 122 14.52 -3.38 -9.17
C VAL A 122 15.80 -2.96 -8.44
N HIS A 123 16.29 -3.77 -7.50
CA HIS A 123 17.56 -3.53 -6.82
C HIS A 123 18.77 -4.15 -7.54
N SER A 124 18.57 -4.67 -8.75
CA SER A 124 19.61 -5.28 -9.58
C SER A 124 19.94 -4.40 -10.80
N PRO A 125 20.99 -4.72 -11.57
CA PRO A 125 21.30 -4.04 -12.83
C PRO A 125 20.15 -4.07 -13.86
N ALA A 126 19.15 -4.95 -13.67
CA ALA A 126 18.00 -5.04 -14.56
C ALA A 126 17.03 -3.84 -14.51
N LEU A 127 17.13 -2.99 -13.47
CA LEU A 127 16.25 -1.83 -13.27
C LEU A 127 16.14 -0.94 -14.51
N GLU A 128 17.27 -0.64 -15.15
CA GLU A 128 17.29 0.24 -16.33
C GLU A 128 16.46 -0.35 -17.48
N THR A 129 16.63 -1.65 -17.72
CA THR A 129 15.87 -2.38 -18.74
C THR A 129 14.38 -2.43 -18.39
N MET A 130 14.03 -2.66 -17.12
CA MET A 130 12.63 -2.64 -16.65
C MET A 130 11.95 -1.31 -16.97
N LEU A 131 12.59 -0.19 -16.60
CA LEU A 131 12.06 1.15 -16.86
C LEU A 131 11.97 1.48 -18.36
N GLN A 132 12.90 0.98 -19.18
CA GLN A 132 12.83 1.13 -20.63
C GLN A 132 11.61 0.42 -21.23
N TYR A 133 11.30 -0.81 -20.78
CA TYR A 133 10.09 -1.52 -21.20
C TYR A 133 8.82 -0.79 -20.79
N GLU A 134 8.73 -0.36 -19.52
CA GLU A 134 7.59 0.42 -19.01
C GLU A 134 7.39 1.73 -19.80
N HIS A 135 8.48 2.43 -20.12
CA HIS A 135 8.44 3.65 -20.93
C HIS A 135 7.96 3.37 -22.37
N MET A 136 8.45 2.31 -23.01
CA MET A 136 8.02 1.90 -24.36
C MET A 136 6.52 1.57 -24.40
N TYR A 137 6.02 0.82 -23.42
CA TYR A 137 4.60 0.48 -23.31
C TYR A 137 3.75 1.72 -23.08
N SER A 138 4.17 2.60 -22.16
CA SER A 138 3.54 3.90 -21.90
C SER A 138 3.39 4.73 -23.18
N LYS A 139 4.46 4.88 -23.97
CA LYS A 139 4.43 5.62 -25.24
C LYS A 139 3.40 5.07 -26.22
N THR A 140 3.31 3.74 -26.32
CA THR A 140 2.36 3.06 -27.21
C THR A 140 0.91 3.34 -26.80
N ILE A 141 0.59 3.24 -25.51
CA ILE A 141 -0.75 3.49 -24.96
C ILE A 141 -1.14 4.96 -25.11
N ARG A 142 -0.22 5.90 -24.86
CA ARG A 142 -0.48 7.34 -25.03
C ARG A 142 -0.87 7.67 -26.47
N GLN A 143 -0.08 7.24 -27.44
CA GLN A 143 -0.38 7.47 -28.87
C GLN A 143 -1.74 6.90 -29.27
N LYS A 144 -2.11 5.74 -28.74
CA LYS A 144 -3.41 5.12 -28.99
C LYS A 144 -4.55 5.88 -28.31
N THR A 145 -4.33 6.37 -27.10
CA THR A 145 -5.28 7.21 -26.35
C THR A 145 -5.50 8.56 -27.05
N GLU A 146 -4.44 9.19 -27.55
CA GLU A 146 -4.52 10.43 -28.33
C GLU A 146 -5.30 10.22 -29.64
N LYS A 147 -5.01 9.13 -30.37
CA LYS A 147 -5.77 8.75 -31.57
C LYS A 147 -7.25 8.54 -31.26
N ARG A 148 -7.57 7.85 -30.16
CA ARG A 148 -8.95 7.70 -29.68
C ARG A 148 -9.61 9.06 -29.45
N ASN A 149 -8.97 9.91 -28.66
CA ASN A 149 -9.49 11.24 -28.32
C ASN A 149 -9.71 12.09 -29.59
N MET A 150 -8.79 12.02 -30.56
CA MET A 150 -8.93 12.68 -31.86
C MET A 150 -10.14 12.15 -32.65
N MET A 151 -10.36 10.83 -32.69
CA MET A 151 -11.49 10.23 -33.41
C MET A 151 -12.84 10.58 -32.76
N ILE A 152 -12.91 10.52 -31.42
CA ILE A 152 -14.11 10.90 -30.65
C ILE A 152 -14.43 12.38 -30.89
N LYS A 153 -13.42 13.26 -30.83
CA LYS A 153 -13.59 14.68 -31.09
C LYS A 153 -14.11 14.95 -32.50
N LYS A 154 -13.50 14.34 -33.53
CA LYS A 154 -13.97 14.45 -34.93
C LYS A 154 -15.43 14.01 -35.09
N LEU A 155 -15.83 12.93 -34.41
CA LEU A 155 -17.23 12.48 -34.43
C LEU A 155 -18.14 13.51 -33.76
N SER A 156 -17.77 14.01 -32.59
CA SER A 156 -18.51 15.03 -31.84
C SER A 156 -18.68 16.33 -32.64
N ASP A 157 -17.62 16.80 -33.31
CA ASP A 157 -17.66 18.01 -34.14
C ASP A 157 -18.64 17.84 -35.29
N ARG A 158 -18.59 16.69 -36.00
CA ARG A 158 -19.52 16.36 -37.08
C ARG A 158 -20.97 16.27 -36.61
N GLN A 159 -21.20 15.65 -35.46
CA GLN A 159 -22.53 15.52 -34.85
C GLN A 159 -23.08 16.89 -34.42
N SER A 160 -22.23 17.76 -33.88
CA SER A 160 -22.59 19.14 -33.50
C SER A 160 -22.98 19.96 -34.72
N GLU A 161 -22.26 19.85 -35.84
CA GLU A 161 -22.64 20.51 -37.09
C GLU A 161 -23.96 19.99 -37.66
N GLU A 162 -24.18 18.68 -37.63
CA GLU A 162 -25.43 18.06 -38.10
C GLU A 162 -26.62 18.51 -37.24
N MET A 163 -26.43 18.58 -35.91
CA MET A 163 -27.43 19.07 -34.97
C MET A 163 -27.76 20.55 -35.23
N ASN A 164 -26.76 21.41 -35.36
CA ASN A 164 -26.95 22.83 -35.65
C ASN A 164 -27.72 23.04 -36.96
N LYS A 165 -27.43 22.24 -38.00
CA LYS A 165 -28.18 22.27 -39.27
C LYS A 165 -29.63 21.80 -39.11
N ALA A 166 -29.87 20.78 -38.28
CA ALA A 166 -31.22 20.28 -38.00
C ALA A 166 -32.05 21.30 -37.20
N VAL A 167 -31.45 21.95 -36.20
CA VAL A 167 -32.09 23.00 -35.38
C VAL A 167 -32.40 24.24 -36.21
N ASN A 168 -31.50 24.66 -37.12
CA ASN A 168 -31.78 25.80 -38.01
C ASN A 168 -32.91 25.54 -39.03
N ARG A 169 -33.29 24.27 -39.23
CA ARG A 169 -34.35 23.86 -40.16
C ARG A 169 -35.68 23.53 -39.48
N LEU A 170 -35.78 23.72 -38.15
CA LEU A 170 -36.99 23.47 -37.35
C LEU A 170 -38.17 24.33 -37.80
N GLU A 171 -37.89 25.52 -38.35
CA GLU A 171 -38.92 26.44 -38.86
C GLU A 171 -39.40 26.10 -40.29
N GLN A 172 -38.80 25.12 -40.96
CA GLN A 172 -39.09 24.77 -42.37
C GLN A 172 -39.62 23.34 -42.55
N ASP A 173 -38.76 22.32 -42.43
CA ASP A 173 -39.04 20.94 -42.84
C ASP A 173 -38.70 19.87 -41.78
N MET A 174 -38.13 20.28 -40.64
CA MET A 174 -37.71 19.38 -39.56
C MET A 174 -38.67 19.42 -38.38
N THR A 175 -39.19 18.25 -38.02
CA THR A 175 -40.05 18.05 -36.84
C THR A 175 -39.20 17.64 -35.63
N GLU A 176 -39.64 18.01 -34.43
CA GLU A 176 -38.99 17.62 -33.16
C GLU A 176 -38.77 16.10 -33.05
N SER A 177 -39.69 15.28 -33.56
CA SER A 177 -39.55 13.82 -33.59
C SER A 177 -38.32 13.35 -34.38
N LYS A 178 -38.01 13.99 -35.51
CA LYS A 178 -36.84 13.64 -36.34
C LYS A 178 -35.53 14.09 -35.68
N ILE A 179 -35.58 15.16 -34.87
CA ILE A 179 -34.43 15.62 -34.09
C ILE A 179 -34.15 14.62 -32.97
N ASN A 180 -35.17 14.11 -32.28
CA ASN A 180 -35.00 13.08 -31.26
C ASN A 180 -34.45 11.76 -31.85
N GLU A 181 -34.90 11.37 -33.05
CA GLU A 181 -34.32 10.22 -33.78
C GLU A 181 -32.85 10.47 -34.14
N LEU A 182 -32.50 11.68 -34.59
CA LEU A 182 -31.13 12.07 -34.88
C LEU A 182 -30.23 12.02 -33.63
N VAL A 183 -30.71 12.55 -32.49
CA VAL A 183 -30.01 12.48 -31.20
C VAL A 183 -29.77 11.03 -30.80
N SER A 184 -30.78 10.18 -30.93
CA SER A 184 -30.67 8.74 -30.58
C SER A 184 -29.59 8.06 -31.43
N ARG A 185 -29.61 8.28 -32.75
CA ARG A 185 -28.58 7.76 -33.66
C ARG A 185 -27.18 8.31 -33.34
N HIS A 186 -27.08 9.59 -32.99
CA HIS A 186 -25.81 10.20 -32.57
C HIS A 186 -25.27 9.54 -31.31
N TYR A 187 -26.11 9.34 -30.30
CA TYR A 187 -25.76 8.67 -29.05
C TYR A 187 -25.29 7.23 -29.27
N GLU A 188 -26.02 6.44 -30.07
CA GLU A 188 -25.63 5.06 -30.41
C GLU A 188 -24.29 5.00 -31.13
N THR A 189 -24.10 5.86 -32.15
CA THR A 189 -22.86 5.92 -32.92
C THR A 189 -21.67 6.32 -32.04
N HIS A 190 -21.89 7.30 -31.15
CA HIS A 190 -20.87 7.77 -30.22
C HIS A 190 -20.48 6.68 -29.23
N SER A 191 -21.47 6.04 -28.61
CA SER A 191 -21.27 4.96 -27.63
C SER A 191 -20.58 3.76 -28.25
N LEU A 192 -20.95 3.36 -29.48
CA LEU A 192 -20.31 2.25 -30.19
C LEU A 192 -18.84 2.54 -30.51
N LEU A 193 -18.55 3.75 -31.01
CA LEU A 193 -17.17 4.14 -31.33
C LEU A 193 -16.31 4.21 -30.05
N GLN A 194 -16.83 4.82 -28.99
CA GLN A 194 -16.15 4.91 -27.71
C GLN A 194 -15.88 3.52 -27.13
N GLY A 195 -16.88 2.64 -27.08
CA GLY A 195 -16.73 1.27 -26.58
C GLY A 195 -15.71 0.46 -27.39
N LYS A 196 -15.72 0.57 -28.72
CA LYS A 196 -14.74 -0.10 -29.57
C LYS A 196 -13.31 0.38 -29.30
N LEU A 197 -13.09 1.70 -29.24
CA LEU A 197 -11.76 2.27 -29.05
C LEU A 197 -11.22 2.03 -27.64
N SER A 198 -12.07 2.09 -26.61
CA SER A 198 -11.69 1.73 -25.25
C SER A 198 -11.30 0.25 -25.16
N SER A 199 -12.13 -0.65 -25.70
CA SER A 199 -11.83 -2.09 -25.71
C SER A 199 -10.51 -2.45 -26.42
N GLU A 200 -10.16 -1.75 -27.51
CA GLU A 200 -8.86 -1.93 -28.17
C GLU A 200 -7.69 -1.52 -27.28
N ILE A 201 -7.83 -0.42 -26.53
CA ILE A 201 -6.81 0.05 -25.58
C ILE A 201 -6.70 -0.95 -24.41
N ASP A 202 -7.81 -1.41 -23.85
CA ASP A 202 -7.82 -2.32 -22.70
C ASP A 202 -7.20 -3.68 -23.06
N THR A 203 -7.53 -4.21 -24.24
CA THR A 203 -6.93 -5.46 -24.75
C THR A 203 -5.41 -5.34 -24.87
N MET A 204 -4.92 -4.19 -25.32
CA MET A 204 -3.50 -3.92 -25.47
C MET A 204 -2.80 -3.74 -24.12
N LYS A 205 -3.43 -3.05 -23.16
CA LYS A 205 -2.90 -2.91 -21.78
C LYS A 205 -2.76 -4.27 -21.11
N GLU A 206 -3.77 -5.13 -21.25
CA GLU A 206 -3.74 -6.48 -20.67
C GLU A 206 -2.67 -7.36 -21.32
N ALA A 207 -2.48 -7.24 -22.65
CA ALA A 207 -1.38 -7.93 -23.35
C ALA A 207 0.00 -7.46 -22.82
N GLN A 208 0.21 -6.14 -22.74
CA GLN A 208 1.45 -5.56 -22.21
C GLN A 208 1.70 -5.98 -20.75
N ARG A 209 0.64 -6.01 -19.93
CA ARG A 209 0.72 -6.46 -18.54
C ARG A 209 1.22 -7.89 -18.45
N ARG A 210 0.66 -8.80 -19.27
CA ARG A 210 1.05 -10.20 -19.31
C ARG A 210 2.48 -10.38 -19.79
N GLU A 211 2.83 -9.78 -20.93
CA GLU A 211 4.16 -9.83 -21.51
C GLU A 211 5.22 -9.33 -20.52
N TYR A 212 4.94 -8.22 -19.82
CA TYR A 212 5.84 -7.69 -18.81
C TYR A 212 6.01 -8.63 -17.61
N ARG A 213 4.92 -9.19 -17.08
CA ARG A 213 4.98 -10.13 -15.94
C ARG A 213 5.74 -11.41 -16.31
N GLU A 214 5.48 -11.98 -17.48
CA GLU A 214 6.20 -13.15 -17.99
C GLU A 214 7.71 -12.86 -18.13
N TRP A 215 8.06 -11.71 -18.73
CA TRP A 215 9.45 -11.29 -18.89
C TRP A 215 10.18 -11.09 -17.55
N ILE A 216 9.53 -10.47 -16.55
CA ILE A 216 10.11 -10.30 -15.21
C ILE A 216 10.43 -11.65 -14.56
N MET A 217 9.52 -12.63 -14.69
CA MET A 217 9.71 -13.95 -14.11
C MET A 217 10.84 -14.71 -14.83
N GLU A 218 10.86 -14.70 -16.16
CA GLU A 218 11.94 -15.31 -16.97
C GLU A 218 13.31 -14.69 -16.63
N MET A 219 13.39 -13.36 -16.55
CA MET A 219 14.63 -12.66 -16.21
C MET A 219 15.12 -12.99 -14.79
N LEU A 220 14.20 -13.19 -13.83
CA LEU A 220 14.57 -13.64 -12.49
C LEU A 220 15.16 -15.06 -12.52
N GLU A 221 14.56 -15.97 -13.29
CA GLU A 221 15.04 -17.34 -13.44
C GLU A 221 16.43 -17.38 -14.09
N GLU A 222 16.65 -16.61 -15.15
CA GLU A 222 17.97 -16.49 -15.79
C GLU A 222 19.03 -15.93 -14.84
N ASN A 223 18.70 -14.88 -14.08
CA ASN A 223 19.62 -14.29 -13.09
C ASN A 223 19.95 -15.27 -11.95
N GLN A 224 18.99 -16.10 -11.52
CA GLN A 224 19.23 -17.14 -10.51
C GLN A 224 20.08 -18.29 -11.08
N ALA A 225 19.83 -18.70 -12.33
CA ALA A 225 20.56 -19.78 -12.99
C ALA A 225 22.03 -19.43 -13.26
N ASN A 226 22.33 -18.15 -13.54
CA ASN A 226 23.68 -17.69 -13.84
C ASN A 226 24.55 -17.39 -12.59
N SER A 227 24.03 -17.60 -11.37
CA SER A 227 24.77 -17.49 -10.10
C SER A 227 25.59 -16.19 -9.95
N SER A 228 24.98 -15.04 -10.23
CA SER A 228 25.56 -13.73 -9.93
C SER A 228 24.60 -12.89 -9.08
N LEU A 229 24.48 -13.25 -7.80
CA LEU A 229 24.06 -12.28 -6.80
C LEU A 229 25.14 -12.21 -5.72
N PRO A 230 25.80 -11.05 -5.54
CA PRO A 230 26.20 -10.66 -4.21
C PRO A 230 24.94 -10.62 -3.34
N THR A 231 25.03 -11.14 -2.12
CA THR A 231 24.08 -10.80 -1.05
C THR A 231 23.82 -9.28 -1.05
N PRO A 232 22.60 -8.81 -0.81
CA PRO A 232 22.30 -7.39 -0.78
C PRO A 232 23.03 -6.75 0.39
N SER A 233 24.24 -6.23 0.15
CA SER A 233 24.79 -5.16 0.96
C SER A 233 23.99 -3.93 0.60
N SER A 234 23.18 -3.44 1.55
CA SER A 234 22.39 -2.23 1.42
C SER A 234 23.14 -1.12 0.67
N PRO A 235 22.52 -0.43 -0.30
CA PRO A 235 22.97 0.89 -0.68
C PRO A 235 22.43 1.89 0.36
N LEU A 236 22.74 1.66 1.64
CA LEU A 236 22.47 2.58 2.73
C LEU A 236 23.79 2.92 3.40
N ASN A 237 24.57 3.73 2.71
CA ASN A 237 25.12 4.88 3.40
C ASN A 237 24.26 6.08 2.97
N PRO A 238 23.74 6.88 3.92
CA PRO A 238 23.16 8.16 3.57
C PRO A 238 24.31 8.98 3.00
N ALA A 239 24.43 9.02 1.68
CA ALA A 239 25.08 10.16 1.06
C ALA A 239 24.32 11.36 1.61
N TYR A 240 25.03 12.17 2.38
CA TYR A 240 24.58 13.49 2.77
C TYR A 240 23.77 14.09 1.61
N ALA A 241 22.61 14.64 1.93
CA ALA A 241 21.90 15.56 1.07
C ALA A 241 22.79 16.81 0.85
N GLU A 242 23.95 16.64 0.21
CA GLU A 242 24.70 17.74 -0.35
C GLU A 242 24.00 18.10 -1.65
N ASN A 243 23.11 19.09 -1.53
CA ASN A 243 22.83 20.07 -2.56
C ASN A 243 22.80 19.50 -3.98
N PHE A 244 21.78 18.69 -4.30
CA PHE A 244 21.31 18.59 -5.67
C PHE A 244 20.73 19.96 -6.04
N LYS A 245 21.63 20.88 -6.43
CA LYS A 245 21.25 22.02 -7.25
C LYS A 245 20.54 21.43 -8.44
N SER A 246 19.25 21.77 -8.57
CA SER A 246 18.50 21.68 -9.82
C SER A 246 19.43 21.99 -10.98
N ARG A 247 19.84 20.95 -11.70
CA ARG A 247 20.40 21.14 -13.04
C ARG A 247 19.25 21.75 -13.82
N GLU A 248 19.37 23.04 -14.12
CA GLU A 248 18.40 23.76 -14.94
C GLU A 248 18.15 22.95 -16.20
N CYS A 249 17.00 22.29 -16.26
CA CYS A 249 16.43 21.81 -17.49
C CYS A 249 15.93 23.05 -18.24
N ASN A 250 16.86 23.75 -18.89
CA ASN A 250 16.58 24.87 -19.79
C ASN A 250 15.89 24.35 -21.06
N SER A 251 14.62 23.97 -20.95
CA SER A 251 13.74 23.73 -22.10
C SER A 251 12.26 23.57 -21.72
N ARG A 252 11.72 24.46 -20.86
CA ARG A 252 10.26 24.74 -20.84
C ARG A 252 9.97 26.01 -21.64
N SER A 253 9.79 25.88 -22.94
CA SER A 253 9.14 26.89 -23.77
C SER A 253 7.62 26.77 -23.67
N GLN A 254 7.06 27.10 -22.50
CA GLN A 254 5.66 27.46 -22.25
C GLN A 254 5.61 28.20 -20.91
N ILE A 255 5.54 29.53 -20.97
CA ILE A 255 5.31 30.50 -19.89
C ILE A 255 6.05 30.19 -18.56
N ASN A 256 7.20 30.85 -18.36
CA ASN A 256 7.91 30.94 -17.07
C ASN A 256 7.02 31.54 -15.96
N LEU A 257 6.18 30.72 -15.34
CA LEU A 257 5.69 30.98 -14.00
C LEU A 257 6.74 30.40 -13.02
N PRO A 258 7.24 31.19 -12.04
CA PRO A 258 8.12 30.64 -11.03
C PRO A 258 7.37 29.54 -10.27
N ILE A 259 7.95 28.34 -10.25
CA ILE A 259 7.45 27.23 -9.42
C ILE A 259 7.61 27.69 -7.97
N LEU A 260 6.48 27.93 -7.29
CA LEU A 260 6.48 28.32 -5.90
C LEU A 260 6.70 27.06 -5.06
N GLU A 261 7.92 26.90 -4.56
CA GLU A 261 8.35 25.74 -3.79
C GLU A 261 9.30 26.16 -2.66
N GLU A 262 9.05 25.65 -1.46
CA GLU A 262 9.95 25.78 -0.30
C GLU A 262 10.01 24.46 0.48
N SER A 263 11.18 24.13 1.02
CA SER A 263 11.41 22.91 1.81
C SER A 263 12.00 23.24 3.17
N PHE A 264 11.58 22.47 4.17
CA PHE A 264 11.91 22.64 5.59
C PHE A 264 12.30 21.29 6.18
N THR A 265 13.31 21.28 7.04
CA THR A 265 13.56 20.14 7.91
C THR A 265 13.17 20.53 9.32
N ILE A 266 12.24 19.76 9.90
CA ILE A 266 11.78 19.97 11.26
C ILE A 266 12.20 18.79 12.14
N HIS A 267 12.28 19.05 13.44
CA HIS A 267 12.54 18.01 14.44
C HIS A 267 11.40 17.98 15.44
N LEU A 268 10.82 16.80 15.69
CA LEU A 268 9.70 16.60 16.59
C LEU A 268 10.01 15.52 17.64
N GLY A 269 9.13 15.41 18.65
CA GLY A 269 9.21 14.40 19.71
C GLY A 269 10.08 14.80 20.92
N SER A 270 10.11 13.92 21.92
CA SER A 270 10.93 14.11 23.13
C SER A 270 12.42 14.19 22.74
N GLN A 271 13.07 15.29 23.10
CA GLN A 271 14.47 15.60 22.73
C GLN A 271 14.73 15.83 21.23
N LEU A 272 13.71 16.14 20.41
CA LEU A 272 13.88 16.50 18.98
C LEU A 272 14.57 15.42 18.14
N LYS A 273 14.33 14.14 18.45
CA LYS A 273 15.00 13.01 17.78
C LYS A 273 14.40 12.64 16.42
N GLN A 274 13.14 12.96 16.16
CA GLN A 274 12.47 12.59 14.91
C GLN A 274 12.65 13.71 13.90
N MET A 275 13.34 13.42 12.80
CA MET A 275 13.56 14.36 11.70
C MET A 275 12.50 14.14 10.62
N HIS A 276 11.84 15.21 10.20
CA HIS A 276 10.86 15.17 9.12
C HIS A 276 11.18 16.23 8.08
N ASN A 277 11.04 15.88 6.81
CA ASN A 277 11.14 16.83 5.70
C ASN A 277 9.74 17.28 5.32
N ILE A 278 9.51 18.59 5.35
CA ILE A 278 8.26 19.19 4.90
C ILE A 278 8.53 20.03 3.66
N ARG A 279 7.77 19.81 2.61
CA ARG A 279 7.80 20.60 1.37
C ARG A 279 6.46 21.29 1.17
N ILE A 280 6.45 22.58 0.84
CA ILE A 280 5.27 23.29 0.36
C ILE A 280 5.49 23.60 -1.12
N LEU A 281 4.54 23.23 -1.98
CA LEU A 281 4.59 23.56 -3.40
C LEU A 281 3.24 24.03 -3.94
N SER A 282 3.27 24.85 -4.98
CA SER A 282 2.13 25.18 -5.83
C SER A 282 2.22 24.40 -7.14
N ALA A 283 1.33 23.45 -7.38
CA ALA A 283 1.29 22.67 -8.62
C ALA A 283 -0.09 22.03 -8.84
N SER A 284 -0.30 21.48 -10.04
CA SER A 284 -1.45 20.63 -10.33
C SER A 284 -1.21 19.19 -9.85
N VAL A 285 -2.20 18.60 -9.17
CA VAL A 285 -2.16 17.18 -8.76
C VAL A 285 -1.96 16.26 -9.96
N MET A 286 -2.63 16.60 -11.07
CA MET A 286 -2.63 15.78 -12.27
C MET A 286 -1.26 15.79 -12.94
N GLU A 287 -0.57 16.93 -12.93
CA GLU A 287 0.81 17.04 -13.43
C GLU A 287 1.78 16.24 -12.54
N LEU A 288 1.60 16.27 -11.22
CA LEU A 288 2.41 15.49 -10.28
C LEU A 288 2.27 13.98 -10.48
N CYS A 289 1.06 13.52 -10.82
CA CYS A 289 0.78 12.11 -11.07
C CYS A 289 1.19 11.66 -12.48
N ALA A 290 1.17 12.57 -13.46
CA ALA A 290 1.46 12.26 -14.85
C ALA A 290 2.96 11.98 -15.06
N ILE A 291 3.27 10.90 -15.77
CA ILE A 291 4.63 10.65 -16.25
C ILE A 291 4.82 11.54 -17.50
N GLU A 292 5.66 12.58 -17.44
CA GLU A 292 5.93 13.41 -18.62
C GLU A 292 6.83 12.67 -19.63
N ASP A 293 6.51 12.77 -20.93
CA ASP A 293 7.45 12.41 -21.99
C ASP A 293 8.16 13.68 -22.44
N ASN A 294 9.44 13.81 -22.12
CA ASN A 294 10.26 14.80 -22.82
C ASN A 294 10.74 14.11 -24.10
N GLU A 295 10.22 14.48 -25.29
CA GLU A 295 10.55 13.82 -26.57
C GLU A 295 12.06 13.74 -26.87
N GLN A 296 12.86 14.56 -26.17
CA GLN A 296 14.33 14.60 -26.26
C GLN A 296 15.04 13.66 -25.29
N MET A 297 14.35 13.10 -24.29
CA MET A 297 14.92 12.27 -23.24
C MET A 297 14.61 10.81 -23.52
N SER A 298 15.64 10.02 -23.82
CA SER A 298 15.52 8.56 -23.97
C SER A 298 15.49 7.84 -22.62
N GLU A 299 15.60 8.58 -21.51
CA GLU A 299 15.76 8.04 -20.16
C GLU A 299 14.50 8.29 -19.31
N PRO A 300 14.15 7.34 -18.41
CA PRO A 300 13.03 7.48 -17.47
C PRO A 300 13.23 8.68 -16.53
N THR A 301 12.14 9.33 -16.14
CA THR A 301 12.22 10.48 -15.24
C THR A 301 12.70 10.05 -13.84
N PRO A 302 13.51 10.88 -13.15
CA PRO A 302 14.00 10.55 -11.80
C PRO A 302 12.88 10.26 -10.79
N GLN A 303 11.73 10.93 -10.93
CA GLN A 303 10.56 10.72 -10.10
C GLN A 303 9.99 9.31 -10.29
N PHE A 304 9.88 8.87 -11.55
CA PHE A 304 9.39 7.54 -11.87
C PHE A 304 10.34 6.45 -11.37
N LEU A 305 11.65 6.67 -11.50
CA LEU A 305 12.67 5.79 -10.91
C LEU A 305 12.50 5.64 -9.38
N GLN A 306 12.29 6.76 -8.67
CA GLN A 306 12.10 6.73 -7.22
C GLN A 306 10.84 5.95 -6.84
N THR A 307 9.75 6.10 -7.60
CA THR A 307 8.52 5.35 -7.38
C THR A 307 8.72 3.86 -7.66
N ALA A 308 9.38 3.47 -8.76
CA ALA A 308 9.69 2.07 -9.05
C ALA A 308 10.54 1.41 -7.93
N LEU A 309 11.52 2.14 -7.38
CA LEU A 309 12.34 1.69 -6.25
C LEU A 309 11.55 1.53 -4.94
N GLY A 310 10.52 2.36 -4.73
CA GLY A 310 9.66 2.31 -3.55
C GLY A 310 8.64 1.17 -3.58
N LEU A 311 8.29 0.67 -4.77
CA LEU A 311 7.24 -0.34 -4.92
C LEU A 311 7.62 -1.66 -4.22
N TYR A 312 6.69 -2.19 -3.41
CA TYR A 312 6.87 -3.35 -2.54
C TYR A 312 7.96 -3.19 -1.45
N SER A 313 8.39 -1.96 -1.15
CA SER A 313 9.26 -1.65 -0.01
C SER A 313 8.48 -1.06 1.17
N ASP A 314 9.20 -0.71 2.24
CA ASP A 314 8.71 -0.02 3.43
C ASP A 314 8.75 1.53 3.29
N ASP A 315 8.93 2.05 2.07
CA ASP A 315 9.05 3.48 1.77
C ASP A 315 8.02 3.93 0.72
N LEU A 316 6.74 3.68 1.00
CA LEU A 316 5.65 4.00 0.07
C LEU A 316 5.26 5.49 0.09
N THR A 317 4.67 5.94 -1.02
CA THR A 317 4.26 7.34 -1.22
C THR A 317 2.75 7.44 -1.41
N GLY A 318 2.12 8.25 -0.58
CA GLY A 318 0.68 8.52 -0.58
C GLY A 318 0.34 9.91 -1.11
N LEU A 319 -0.86 10.04 -1.68
CA LEU A 319 -1.47 11.31 -2.05
C LEU A 319 -2.93 11.33 -1.55
N VAL A 320 -3.32 12.39 -0.85
CA VAL A 320 -4.73 12.66 -0.59
C VAL A 320 -5.34 13.26 -1.85
N LEU A 321 -6.55 12.87 -2.23
CA LEU A 321 -7.33 13.43 -3.33
C LEU A 321 -8.75 13.70 -2.85
N MET A 322 -9.30 14.87 -3.14
CA MET A 322 -10.66 15.24 -2.76
C MET A 322 -11.65 14.69 -3.79
N THR A 323 -12.70 14.01 -3.34
CA THR A 323 -13.73 13.40 -4.20
C THR A 323 -15.14 13.66 -3.66
N ASP A 324 -16.16 13.40 -4.48
CA ASP A 324 -17.55 13.47 -4.05
C ASP A 324 -17.98 12.22 -3.25
N ASN A 325 -19.20 12.27 -2.73
CA ASN A 325 -19.86 11.15 -2.07
C ASN A 325 -20.15 9.93 -2.97
N LYS A 326 -20.03 10.10 -4.29
CA LYS A 326 -20.15 9.02 -5.28
C LYS A 326 -18.77 8.55 -5.71
N ILE A 327 -18.50 7.27 -5.51
CA ILE A 327 -17.25 6.64 -5.98
C ILE A 327 -17.21 6.73 -7.51
N GLY A 328 -16.06 7.17 -8.05
CA GLY A 328 -15.88 7.38 -9.48
C GLY A 328 -16.59 8.62 -10.04
N SER A 329 -16.90 9.63 -9.22
CA SER A 329 -17.53 10.86 -9.69
C SER A 329 -16.67 11.66 -10.68
N ARG A 330 -17.28 12.68 -11.29
CA ARG A 330 -16.64 13.58 -12.26
C ARG A 330 -15.41 14.31 -11.71
N LEU A 331 -15.34 14.59 -10.40
CA LEU A 331 -14.15 15.21 -9.79
C LEU A 331 -12.91 14.32 -9.91
N SER A 332 -13.09 13.01 -10.01
CA SER A 332 -12.02 12.04 -10.23
C SER A 332 -11.74 11.78 -11.71
N GLN A 333 -12.48 12.36 -12.66
CA GLN A 333 -12.35 12.04 -14.09
C GLN A 333 -10.97 12.42 -14.63
N GLY A 334 -10.46 13.61 -14.31
CA GLY A 334 -9.11 14.02 -14.73
C GLY A 334 -8.04 13.06 -14.21
N PHE A 335 -8.23 12.54 -12.99
CA PHE A 335 -7.33 11.55 -12.40
C PHE A 335 -7.42 10.18 -13.10
N GLN A 336 -8.64 9.69 -13.39
CA GLN A 336 -8.84 8.46 -14.15
C GLN A 336 -8.21 8.56 -15.54
N GLU A 337 -8.33 9.72 -16.20
CA GLU A 337 -7.69 9.98 -17.49
C GLU A 337 -6.16 9.88 -17.39
N VAL A 338 -5.54 10.40 -16.32
CA VAL A 338 -4.10 10.27 -16.08
C VAL A 338 -3.71 8.79 -15.90
N CYS A 339 -4.45 8.04 -15.08
CA CYS A 339 -4.21 6.60 -14.89
C CYS A 339 -4.36 5.79 -16.19
N GLN A 340 -5.26 6.22 -17.08
CA GLN A 340 -5.51 5.54 -18.33
C GLN A 340 -4.43 5.80 -19.40
N ARG A 341 -3.53 6.78 -19.21
CA ARG A 341 -2.46 7.08 -20.18
C ARG A 341 -1.36 6.03 -20.22
N THR A 342 -1.22 5.24 -19.17
CA THR A 342 -0.17 4.22 -19.02
C THR A 342 -0.79 2.87 -18.67
N THR A 343 -0.01 1.81 -18.81
CA THR A 343 -0.41 0.46 -18.41
C THR A 343 -0.08 0.27 -16.94
N GLU A 344 -1.04 -0.32 -16.20
CA GLU A 344 -0.84 -0.73 -14.82
C GLU A 344 -0.40 -2.20 -14.81
N PHE A 345 0.81 -2.46 -14.31
CA PHE A 345 1.44 -3.79 -14.38
C PHE A 345 1.24 -4.61 -13.10
N HIS A 346 1.05 -3.93 -11.97
CA HIS A 346 1.12 -4.50 -10.63
C HIS A 346 -0.27 -4.70 -10.04
N PHE A 347 -1.15 -3.70 -10.19
CA PHE A 347 -2.47 -3.67 -9.57
C PHE A 347 -3.60 -3.87 -10.60
N PRO A 348 -4.85 -4.12 -10.17
CA PRO A 348 -6.00 -4.01 -11.05
C PRO A 348 -6.12 -2.59 -11.65
N HIS A 349 -6.72 -2.46 -12.84
CA HIS A 349 -6.95 -1.13 -13.42
C HIS A 349 -7.86 -0.28 -12.53
N ILE A 350 -7.77 1.06 -12.65
CA ILE A 350 -8.53 1.99 -11.82
C ILE A 350 -10.04 1.72 -11.82
N GLU A 351 -10.62 1.38 -12.97
CA GLU A 351 -12.06 1.07 -13.10
C GLU A 351 -12.44 -0.15 -12.25
N GLU A 352 -11.66 -1.23 -12.34
CA GLU A 352 -11.87 -2.44 -11.55
C GLU A 352 -11.67 -2.20 -10.05
N GLN A 353 -10.69 -1.37 -9.68
CA GLN A 353 -10.51 -0.96 -8.28
C GLN A 353 -11.75 -0.21 -7.77
N LEU A 354 -12.26 0.76 -8.54
CA LEU A 354 -13.44 1.54 -8.17
C LEU A 354 -14.70 0.68 -8.05
N ASP A 355 -14.89 -0.29 -8.94
CA ASP A 355 -16.01 -1.25 -8.88
C ASP A 355 -15.94 -2.10 -7.61
N ARG A 356 -14.75 -2.67 -7.30
CA ARG A 356 -14.54 -3.44 -6.07
C ARG A 356 -14.77 -2.59 -4.82
N ILE A 357 -14.31 -1.34 -4.81
CA ILE A 357 -14.50 -0.41 -3.70
C ILE A 357 -15.99 -0.06 -3.55
N SER A 358 -16.71 0.15 -4.66
CA SER A 358 -18.15 0.37 -4.66
C SER A 358 -18.90 -0.81 -4.04
N ASP A 359 -18.54 -2.05 -4.41
CA ASP A 359 -19.13 -3.25 -3.83
C ASP A 359 -18.89 -3.38 -2.32
N VAL A 360 -17.67 -3.06 -1.87
CA VAL A 360 -17.30 -3.07 -0.45
C VAL A 360 -18.04 -1.97 0.31
N ALA A 361 -18.09 -0.76 -0.25
CA ALA A 361 -18.82 0.37 0.32
C ALA A 361 -20.31 0.05 0.45
N ASN A 362 -20.93 -0.54 -0.58
CA ASN A 362 -22.33 -0.96 -0.57
C ASN A 362 -22.61 -2.00 0.52
N LYS A 363 -21.72 -2.97 0.72
CA LYS A 363 -21.84 -3.97 1.81
C LYS A 363 -21.71 -3.31 3.18
N TYR A 364 -20.78 -2.38 3.33
CA TYR A 364 -20.57 -1.63 4.57
C TYR A 364 -21.75 -0.72 4.92
N LEU A 365 -22.31 -0.03 3.92
CA LEU A 365 -23.48 0.85 4.08
C LEU A 365 -24.75 0.08 4.43
N LYS A 366 -24.92 -1.15 3.91
CA LYS A 366 -26.08 -2.02 4.21
C LYS A 366 -26.02 -2.67 5.59
N ASN A 367 -24.82 -2.87 6.15
CA ASN A 367 -24.60 -3.47 7.46
C ASN A 367 -23.83 -2.51 8.39
N PRO A 368 -24.44 -1.41 8.84
CA PRO A 368 -23.77 -0.47 9.73
C PRO A 368 -23.40 -1.14 11.06
N GLN A 369 -22.14 -1.02 11.47
CA GLN A 369 -21.72 -1.46 12.80
C GLN A 369 -22.48 -0.65 13.88
N PRO A 370 -22.85 -1.27 15.01
CA PRO A 370 -23.72 -0.65 16.03
C PRO A 370 -23.13 0.60 16.73
N GLN A 371 -21.86 0.95 16.48
CA GLN A 371 -21.19 2.10 17.12
C GLN A 371 -21.08 3.35 16.25
N THR A 372 -21.48 3.32 14.98
CA THR A 372 -21.44 4.51 14.12
C THR A 372 -22.79 5.19 14.11
N SER A 373 -22.84 6.48 14.47
CA SER A 373 -24.03 7.36 14.40
C SER A 373 -24.39 7.72 12.96
N ARG A 374 -24.44 6.73 12.07
CA ARG A 374 -24.77 6.92 10.65
C ARG A 374 -26.27 7.04 10.47
N ASN A 375 -26.66 7.87 9.50
CA ASN A 375 -28.04 7.87 9.03
C ASN A 375 -28.31 6.56 8.30
N ALA A 376 -29.13 5.69 8.90
CA ALA A 376 -29.47 4.36 8.37
C ALA A 376 -30.10 4.35 6.96
N ASN A 377 -30.42 5.53 6.40
CA ASN A 377 -31.02 5.70 5.08
C ASN A 377 -30.06 6.28 4.01
N SER A 378 -28.78 6.51 4.31
CA SER A 378 -27.82 7.01 3.33
C SER A 378 -27.17 5.87 2.55
N GLU A 379 -27.40 5.82 1.24
CA GLU A 379 -26.72 4.89 0.31
C GLU A 379 -25.36 5.42 -0.18
N LEU A 380 -24.92 6.58 0.31
CA LEU A 380 -23.70 7.25 -0.12
C LEU A 380 -22.71 7.40 1.04
N LEU A 381 -21.42 7.52 0.69
CA LEU A 381 -20.36 7.83 1.64
C LEU A 381 -20.59 9.19 2.28
N GLU A 382 -20.23 9.30 3.56
CA GLU A 382 -20.34 10.55 4.32
C GLU A 382 -19.04 11.35 4.21
N ARG A 383 -19.15 12.68 4.36
CA ARG A 383 -17.98 13.57 4.37
C ARG A 383 -16.94 13.13 5.42
N GLY A 384 -15.67 13.08 5.01
CA GLY A 384 -14.57 12.60 5.85
C GLY A 384 -14.37 11.08 5.81
N ASP A 385 -15.29 10.29 5.24
CA ASP A 385 -14.98 8.94 4.80
C ASP A 385 -13.90 9.00 3.70
N PHE A 386 -13.11 7.95 3.56
CA PHE A 386 -12.15 7.84 2.48
C PHE A 386 -12.00 6.39 2.00
N TYR A 387 -11.53 6.22 0.78
CA TYR A 387 -11.15 4.93 0.20
C TYR A 387 -9.78 5.03 -0.48
N LEU A 388 -9.17 3.88 -0.75
CA LEU A 388 -7.82 3.80 -1.30
C LEU A 388 -7.81 3.18 -2.69
N THR A 389 -6.92 3.65 -3.54
CA THR A 389 -6.56 3.00 -4.80
C THR A 389 -5.03 2.92 -4.90
N SER A 390 -4.52 1.82 -5.44
CA SER A 390 -3.08 1.54 -5.57
C SER A 390 -2.63 1.63 -7.02
N HIS A 391 -1.45 2.19 -7.25
CA HIS A 391 -0.93 2.50 -8.58
C HIS A 391 0.58 2.27 -8.62
N SER A 392 1.08 1.65 -9.69
CA SER A 392 2.50 1.66 -10.04
C SER A 392 2.78 2.53 -11.26
N ASN A 393 1.72 2.94 -11.97
CA ASN A 393 1.80 3.59 -13.27
C ASN A 393 1.75 5.13 -13.20
N LEU A 394 1.89 5.70 -12.00
CA LEU A 394 1.95 7.13 -11.71
C LEU A 394 3.37 7.55 -11.32
N ALA A 395 3.71 8.82 -11.54
CA ALA A 395 5.10 9.27 -11.43
C ALA A 395 5.65 9.36 -10.00
N GLN A 396 4.85 9.77 -9.01
CA GLN A 396 5.31 10.08 -7.63
C GLN A 396 4.46 9.43 -6.55
N VAL A 397 3.50 8.58 -6.91
CA VAL A 397 2.42 8.15 -6.00
C VAL A 397 2.17 6.67 -6.17
N HIS A 398 2.18 5.96 -5.04
CA HIS A 398 1.83 4.55 -4.96
C HIS A 398 0.37 4.35 -4.53
N VAL A 399 -0.10 5.18 -3.60
CA VAL A 399 -1.42 5.03 -2.96
C VAL A 399 -2.14 6.36 -2.97
N ILE A 400 -3.40 6.35 -3.38
CA ILE A 400 -4.26 7.53 -3.36
C ILE A 400 -5.38 7.34 -2.36
N PHE A 401 -5.45 8.27 -1.42
CA PHE A 401 -6.52 8.40 -0.43
C PHE A 401 -7.58 9.34 -0.97
N HIS A 402 -8.67 8.78 -1.48
CA HIS A 402 -9.81 9.54 -1.96
C HIS A 402 -10.70 9.90 -0.78
N ILE A 403 -10.59 11.13 -0.28
CA ILE A 403 -11.40 11.62 0.83
C ILE A 403 -12.66 12.30 0.31
N VAL A 404 -13.80 11.90 0.87
CA VAL A 404 -15.11 12.41 0.51
C VAL A 404 -15.30 13.80 1.10
N THR A 405 -15.58 14.77 0.24
CA THR A 405 -15.80 16.17 0.58
C THR A 405 -17.14 16.66 0.07
N ASP A 406 -17.54 17.83 0.53
CA ASP A 406 -18.75 18.52 0.12
C ASP A 406 -18.52 20.03 0.09
N ASP A 407 -19.56 20.78 -0.29
CA ASP A 407 -19.53 22.23 -0.33
C ASP A 407 -19.35 22.88 1.06
N SER A 408 -19.40 22.13 2.17
CA SER A 408 -19.16 22.71 3.50
C SER A 408 -17.71 23.16 3.67
N LEU A 409 -16.79 22.69 2.83
CA LEU A 409 -15.41 23.19 2.77
C LEU A 409 -15.30 24.60 2.17
N LYS A 410 -16.30 25.12 1.46
CA LYS A 410 -16.30 26.49 0.91
C LYS A 410 -16.56 27.55 1.99
N GLY A 411 -17.35 27.22 3.01
CA GLY A 411 -17.71 28.14 4.10
C GLY A 411 -16.53 28.60 4.96
N SER A 412 -16.59 29.75 5.60
CA SER A 412 -15.44 30.29 6.38
C SER A 412 -15.11 29.56 7.67
N ASP A 413 -16.05 28.77 8.21
CA ASP A 413 -16.04 28.31 9.60
C ASP A 413 -15.64 26.84 9.75
N ILE A 414 -14.50 26.46 9.17
CA ILE A 414 -13.91 25.14 9.35
C ILE A 414 -13.08 25.08 10.64
N ASN A 415 -13.21 23.98 11.40
CA ASN A 415 -12.48 23.77 12.65
C ASN A 415 -11.96 22.32 12.75
N SER A 416 -11.24 22.01 13.84
CA SER A 416 -10.61 20.69 14.04
C SER A 416 -11.58 19.51 14.20
N ARG A 417 -12.87 19.77 14.44
CA ARG A 417 -13.92 18.75 14.51
C ARG A 417 -14.63 18.55 13.17
N HIS A 418 -14.25 19.29 12.13
CA HIS A 418 -14.83 19.09 10.81
C HIS A 418 -14.55 17.66 10.31
N PRO A 419 -15.55 16.94 9.79
CA PRO A 419 -15.38 15.52 9.41
C PRO A 419 -14.22 15.28 8.44
N VAL A 420 -13.97 16.18 7.48
CA VAL A 420 -12.82 16.09 6.56
C VAL A 420 -11.47 16.20 7.29
N VAL A 421 -11.37 17.03 8.34
CA VAL A 421 -10.14 17.16 9.13
C VAL A 421 -9.92 15.91 9.98
N LEU A 422 -11.01 15.33 10.52
CA LEU A 422 -10.96 14.04 11.21
C LEU A 422 -10.59 12.90 10.25
N GLY A 423 -11.14 12.91 9.03
CA GLY A 423 -10.79 11.99 7.95
C GLY A 423 -9.31 12.10 7.58
N LEU A 424 -8.75 13.31 7.49
CA LEU A 424 -7.32 13.52 7.27
C LEU A 424 -6.46 12.89 8.38
N ARG A 425 -6.89 13.00 9.65
CA ARG A 425 -6.21 12.34 10.77
C ARG A 425 -6.26 10.80 10.63
N HIS A 426 -7.38 10.25 10.18
CA HIS A 426 -7.48 8.81 9.91
C HIS A 426 -6.61 8.37 8.72
N ILE A 427 -6.50 9.20 7.68
CA ILE A 427 -5.59 8.95 6.55
C ILE A 427 -4.15 8.92 7.03
N LEU A 428 -3.73 9.92 7.79
CA LEU A 428 -2.40 9.98 8.38
C LEU A 428 -2.09 8.74 9.23
N LYS A 429 -3.06 8.28 10.04
CA LYS A 429 -2.95 7.04 10.81
C LYS A 429 -2.80 5.82 9.90
N THR A 430 -3.60 5.75 8.86
CA THR A 430 -3.59 4.63 7.90
C THR A 430 -2.27 4.59 7.14
N ALA A 431 -1.73 5.75 6.74
CA ALA A 431 -0.44 5.85 6.08
C ALA A 431 0.69 5.24 6.91
N CYS A 432 0.84 5.67 8.16
CA CYS A 432 1.89 5.15 9.03
C CYS A 432 1.73 3.67 9.41
N ALA A 433 0.49 3.16 9.45
CA ALA A 433 0.22 1.75 9.74
C ALA A 433 0.51 0.82 8.54
N ASN A 434 0.71 1.37 7.34
CA ASN A 434 0.92 0.63 6.09
C ASN A 434 2.19 1.09 5.35
N ASP A 435 3.22 1.51 6.10
CA ASP A 435 4.55 1.85 5.56
C ASP A 435 4.55 2.93 4.47
N ILE A 436 3.57 3.84 4.53
CA ILE A 436 3.55 5.04 3.70
C ILE A 436 4.31 6.14 4.44
N THR A 437 5.58 6.30 4.07
CA THR A 437 6.54 7.21 4.71
C THR A 437 6.49 8.63 4.13
N SER A 438 5.92 8.78 2.94
CA SER A 438 5.80 10.06 2.24
C SER A 438 4.33 10.35 1.92
N LEU A 439 3.80 11.51 2.31
CA LEU A 439 2.37 11.85 2.08
C LEU A 439 2.20 13.26 1.52
N THR A 440 1.46 13.37 0.41
CA THR A 440 1.04 14.65 -0.17
C THR A 440 -0.38 15.03 0.26
N ILE A 441 -0.55 16.22 0.84
CA ILE A 441 -1.79 16.72 1.43
C ILE A 441 -2.18 18.07 0.80
N PRO A 442 -3.44 18.29 0.40
CA PRO A 442 -3.92 19.60 0.00
C PRO A 442 -3.98 20.54 1.20
N LEU A 443 -3.09 21.54 1.25
CA LEU A 443 -2.96 22.43 2.42
C LEU A 443 -4.23 23.24 2.68
N LEU A 444 -4.95 23.60 1.61
CA LEU A 444 -6.21 24.35 1.69
C LEU A 444 -7.45 23.46 1.67
N LEU A 445 -7.27 22.13 1.70
CA LEU A 445 -8.35 21.15 1.49
C LEU A 445 -9.10 21.36 0.16
N GLN A 446 -8.42 21.91 -0.84
CA GLN A 446 -8.94 22.23 -2.16
C GLN A 446 -7.77 22.25 -3.16
N TYR A 447 -8.05 21.92 -4.43
CA TYR A 447 -7.05 21.87 -5.51
C TYR A 447 -7.17 22.97 -6.56
N GLU A 448 -8.27 23.73 -6.54
CA GLU A 448 -8.54 24.82 -7.48
C GLU A 448 -8.79 26.12 -6.70
N MET A 449 -8.27 27.24 -7.23
CA MET A 449 -8.56 28.56 -6.69
C MET A 449 -9.96 29.02 -7.10
N THR A 450 -10.75 29.48 -6.13
CA THR A 450 -12.05 30.11 -6.35
C THR A 450 -12.05 31.55 -5.85
N GLU A 451 -12.92 32.40 -6.39
CA GLU A 451 -12.99 33.84 -6.05
C GLU A 451 -13.22 34.10 -4.55
N ASP A 452 -13.88 33.18 -3.85
CA ASP A 452 -14.17 33.29 -2.41
C ASP A 452 -12.94 33.07 -1.50
N MET A 453 -11.82 32.61 -2.05
CA MET A 453 -10.60 32.25 -1.29
C MET A 453 -9.73 33.48 -1.00
N THR A 454 -10.16 34.29 -0.03
CA THR A 454 -9.36 35.42 0.47
C THR A 454 -8.08 34.98 1.21
N ILE A 455 -7.11 35.89 1.39
CA ILE A 455 -5.86 35.62 2.12
C ILE A 455 -6.14 35.04 3.52
N ASN A 456 -7.04 35.66 4.28
CA ASN A 456 -7.43 35.21 5.61
C ASN A 456 -8.13 33.82 5.59
N TRP A 457 -8.86 33.51 4.52
CA TRP A 457 -9.46 32.19 4.33
C TRP A 457 -8.38 31.12 4.15
N CYS A 458 -7.34 31.41 3.36
CA CYS A 458 -6.19 30.53 3.15
C CYS A 458 -5.38 30.34 4.44
N GLU A 459 -5.06 31.43 5.14
CA GLU A 459 -4.28 31.41 6.38
C GLU A 459 -4.95 30.55 7.46
N LYS A 460 -6.25 30.74 7.69
CA LYS A 460 -6.99 29.94 8.70
C LYS A 460 -6.98 28.45 8.40
N ARG A 461 -7.05 28.06 7.13
CA ARG A 461 -7.06 26.65 6.72
C ARG A 461 -5.68 26.02 6.77
N ALA A 462 -4.68 26.72 6.25
CA ALA A 462 -3.30 26.27 6.36
C ALA A 462 -2.91 26.10 7.83
N GLU A 463 -3.26 27.06 8.70
CA GLU A 463 -3.03 26.95 10.14
C GLU A 463 -3.73 25.73 10.74
N LEU A 464 -5.00 25.49 10.37
CA LEU A 464 -5.77 24.33 10.84
C LEU A 464 -5.12 23.00 10.41
N VAL A 465 -4.76 22.87 9.13
CA VAL A 465 -4.15 21.66 8.58
C VAL A 465 -2.75 21.44 9.18
N PHE A 466 -1.91 22.48 9.26
CA PHE A 466 -0.60 22.39 9.90
C PHE A 466 -0.70 21.96 11.37
N LYS A 467 -1.63 22.54 12.14
CA LYS A 467 -1.86 22.15 13.55
C LYS A 467 -2.37 20.71 13.66
N CYS A 468 -3.26 20.30 12.75
CA CYS A 468 -3.77 18.92 12.71
C CYS A 468 -2.63 17.93 12.44
N VAL A 469 -1.80 18.18 11.43
CA VAL A 469 -0.67 17.34 11.07
C VAL A 469 0.38 17.32 12.19
N LYS A 470 0.77 18.48 12.75
CA LYS A 470 1.70 18.55 13.89
C LYS A 470 1.19 17.73 15.08
N GLY A 471 -0.08 17.92 15.45
CA GLY A 471 -0.70 17.19 16.56
C GLY A 471 -0.66 15.68 16.34
N PHE A 472 -0.96 15.24 15.12
CA PHE A 472 -0.88 13.84 14.74
C PHE A 472 0.56 13.29 14.78
N MET A 473 1.54 14.00 14.22
CA MET A 473 2.94 13.56 14.22
C MET A 473 3.47 13.36 15.65
N ILE A 474 3.09 14.24 16.59
CA ILE A 474 3.43 14.11 18.01
C ILE A 474 2.75 12.89 18.65
N GLU A 475 1.48 12.64 18.29
CA GLU A 475 0.72 11.50 18.80
C GLU A 475 1.27 10.16 18.29
N MET A 476 1.65 10.08 17.01
CA MET A 476 2.19 8.87 16.40
C MET A 476 3.50 8.40 17.00
N ALA A 477 4.33 9.32 17.50
CA ALA A 477 5.55 8.96 18.24
C ALA A 477 5.26 8.02 19.42
N SER A 478 4.02 7.96 19.91
CA SER A 478 3.60 7.06 20.99
C SER A 478 2.93 5.76 20.54
N TRP A 479 2.52 5.63 19.28
CA TRP A 479 1.65 4.54 18.80
C TRP A 479 2.41 3.38 18.14
N GLY A 480 3.65 3.60 17.70
CA GLY A 480 4.40 2.62 16.91
C GLY A 480 3.90 2.54 15.45
N GLY A 481 4.73 2.01 14.56
CA GLY A 481 4.53 2.01 13.10
C GLY A 481 5.62 2.77 12.36
N SER A 482 5.51 2.84 11.04
CA SER A 482 6.49 3.54 10.21
C SER A 482 6.37 5.06 10.38
N GLU A 483 7.51 5.71 10.59
CA GLU A 483 7.56 7.15 10.75
C GLU A 483 7.29 7.84 9.40
N LEU A 484 6.42 8.85 9.42
CA LEU A 484 6.16 9.67 8.23
C LEU A 484 7.36 10.60 7.99
N LYS A 485 8.32 10.16 7.18
CA LYS A 485 9.58 10.83 6.89
C LYS A 485 9.38 12.14 6.11
N ASN A 486 8.51 12.11 5.09
CA ASN A 486 8.31 13.24 4.17
C ASN A 486 6.84 13.67 4.12
N LEU A 487 6.61 14.96 4.26
CA LEU A 487 5.28 15.58 4.17
C LEU A 487 5.30 16.64 3.09
N GLN A 488 4.40 16.52 2.13
CA GLN A 488 4.28 17.47 1.05
C GLN A 488 2.93 18.18 1.12
N PHE A 489 2.95 19.48 1.33
CA PHE A 489 1.77 20.34 1.33
C PHE A 489 1.61 20.95 -0.05
N MET A 490 0.49 20.64 -0.69
CA MET A 490 0.17 21.12 -2.01
C MET A 490 -0.81 22.29 -1.94
N LEU A 491 -0.47 23.37 -2.63
CA LEU A 491 -1.31 24.54 -2.84
C LEU A 491 -1.86 24.51 -4.28
N PRO A 492 -3.11 24.99 -4.49
CA PRO A 492 -3.70 25.11 -5.82
C PRO A 492 -2.83 25.89 -6.80
N GLU A 493 -2.87 25.47 -8.06
CA GLU A 493 -2.27 26.22 -9.16
C GLU A 493 -2.92 27.61 -9.28
N GLY A 494 -2.10 28.65 -9.48
CA GLY A 494 -2.56 30.03 -9.59
C GLY A 494 -2.64 30.79 -8.26
N ILE A 495 -2.16 30.22 -7.14
CA ILE A 495 -2.02 30.96 -5.89
C ILE A 495 -1.03 32.13 -6.04
N SER A 496 -1.32 33.27 -5.41
CA SER A 496 -0.41 34.42 -5.46
C SER A 496 0.83 34.18 -4.62
N SER A 497 1.97 34.72 -5.07
CA SER A 497 3.24 34.61 -4.34
C SER A 497 3.16 35.16 -2.91
N GLY A 498 2.41 36.25 -2.69
CA GLY A 498 2.22 36.81 -1.35
C GLY A 498 1.47 35.87 -0.40
N VAL A 499 0.44 35.16 -0.88
CA VAL A 499 -0.27 34.15 -0.08
C VAL A 499 0.64 32.95 0.18
N PHE A 500 1.38 32.50 -0.84
CA PHE A 500 2.36 31.43 -0.69
C PHE A 500 3.39 31.74 0.40
N THR A 501 4.01 32.92 0.36
CA THR A 501 4.99 33.36 1.38
C THR A 501 4.37 33.44 2.77
N SER A 502 3.11 33.88 2.90
CA SER A 502 2.42 33.86 4.21
C SER A 502 2.29 32.43 4.76
N MET A 503 1.95 31.45 3.91
CA MET A 503 1.88 30.04 4.34
C MET A 503 3.25 29.47 4.72
N THR A 504 4.30 29.78 3.96
CA THR A 504 5.65 29.28 4.24
C THR A 504 6.24 29.90 5.51
N GLU A 505 6.00 31.19 5.77
CA GLU A 505 6.38 31.84 7.04
C GLU A 505 5.61 31.30 8.25
N MET A 506 4.39 30.80 8.05
CA MET A 506 3.55 30.23 9.10
C MET A 506 4.06 28.86 9.57
N LEU A 507 4.60 28.04 8.67
CA LEU A 507 5.03 26.67 8.99
C LEU A 507 6.06 26.63 10.12
N PRO A 508 7.19 27.38 10.11
CA PRO A 508 8.13 27.40 11.22
C PRO A 508 7.52 27.90 12.53
N ARG A 509 6.51 28.78 12.48
CA ARG A 509 5.83 29.28 13.71
C ARG A 509 5.01 28.18 14.36
N ILE A 510 4.37 27.32 13.56
CA ILE A 510 3.55 26.22 14.05
C ILE A 510 4.41 25.04 14.48
N PHE A 511 5.42 24.66 13.72
CA PHE A 511 6.24 23.46 13.96
C PHE A 511 7.45 23.66 14.89
N LYS A 512 7.64 24.88 15.42
CA LYS A 512 8.57 25.16 16.51
C LYS A 512 8.26 24.39 17.79
#